data_AF-A0A5J9SHI1-F1
#
_entry.id   AF-A0A5J9SHI1-F1
#
_cell.length_a   1.000
_cell.length_b   1.000
_cell.length_c   1.000
_cell.angle_alpha   90.00
_cell.angle_beta   90.00
_cell.angle_gamma   90.00
#
_symmetry.space_group_name_H-M   'P 1'
#
loop_
_entity.id
_entity.type
_entity.pdbx_description
1 polymer ?
#
loop_
_entity_poly.entity_id
_entity_poly.type
_entity_poly.pdbx_seq_one_letter_code
_entity_poly.pdbx_strand_id
1 'polypeptide(L)'
;MAGPTPPEFTHTFSVPKDNYGNFIRLVQQDVIRYCDDRRPGIHQPVLPREEDVPRHWFHVVLRTATSSVTLAIRIDNLYLVGFTTSPPGSTTRTWWEFNNSDGIHFINGSKFLGFGGAYGDIVGHRKELDAVTLGRAEMASAVDFLAENYGGGRAEQRQQGADSYAMPKSKLAKLVIMVCEGVRFHTVYGRVDKEFEHTAANMSKVEGKQVREWEKISRRVREWAANPTAKFPELEEIGIKDKNDAARIVAIIKDEKPRRQKPVYKYRLVRLGKQFKGIWKGMKDIDEMNRAKI
;
A
#
# COMPACT_ATOMS: atom_id res chain seq x y z
N MET A 1 -7.25 14.26 -24.76
CA MET A 1 -6.60 13.49 -23.67
C MET A 1 -7.69 12.87 -22.82
N ALA A 2 -7.71 11.54 -22.67
CA ALA A 2 -8.66 10.88 -21.78
C ALA A 2 -8.37 11.33 -20.33
N GLY A 3 -9.40 11.74 -19.58
CA GLY A 3 -9.25 12.04 -18.15
C GLY A 3 -8.83 10.80 -17.35
N PRO A 4 -8.54 10.95 -16.04
CA PRO A 4 -8.45 9.78 -15.16
C PRO A 4 -9.75 8.97 -15.26
N THR A 5 -9.65 7.65 -15.20
CA THR A 5 -10.84 6.77 -15.17
C THR A 5 -11.76 7.23 -14.04
N PRO A 6 -13.07 7.42 -14.29
CA PRO A 6 -14.01 7.79 -13.24
C PRO A 6 -13.98 6.78 -12.09
N PRO A 7 -14.10 7.23 -10.82
CA PRO A 7 -14.22 6.32 -9.70
C PRO A 7 -15.59 5.64 -9.72
N GLU A 8 -15.65 4.41 -9.25
CA GLU A 8 -16.89 3.66 -9.03
C GLU A 8 -17.80 4.35 -8.00
N PHE A 9 -17.18 4.94 -6.98
CA PHE A 9 -17.87 5.76 -5.99
C PHE A 9 -16.91 6.77 -5.35
N THR A 10 -17.46 7.80 -4.74
CA THR A 10 -16.70 8.83 -4.02
C THR A 10 -17.34 9.09 -2.67
N HIS A 11 -16.56 8.95 -1.59
CA HIS A 11 -16.97 9.41 -0.26
C HIS A 11 -16.29 10.72 0.08
N THR A 12 -17.04 11.64 0.69
CA THR A 12 -16.49 12.89 1.23
C THR A 12 -16.50 12.83 2.74
N PHE A 13 -15.39 13.21 3.37
CA PHE A 13 -15.22 13.32 4.81
C PHE A 13 -14.80 14.74 5.19
N SER A 14 -15.69 15.45 5.86
CA SER A 14 -15.40 16.71 6.52
C SER A 14 -14.63 16.44 7.82
N VAL A 15 -13.31 16.57 7.75
CA VAL A 15 -12.38 16.39 8.87
C VAL A 15 -12.75 17.17 10.13
N PRO A 16 -13.38 18.37 10.11
CA PRO A 16 -13.77 19.03 11.36
C PRO A 16 -15.08 18.55 11.99
N LYS A 17 -15.94 17.80 11.27
CA LYS A 17 -17.34 17.59 11.70
C LYS A 17 -17.81 16.14 11.65
N ASP A 18 -17.30 15.37 10.68
CA ASP A 18 -17.83 14.04 10.42
C ASP A 18 -17.31 13.03 11.44
N ASN A 19 -18.12 12.00 11.69
CA ASN A 19 -17.76 10.88 12.54
C ASN A 19 -16.92 9.87 11.74
N TYR A 20 -15.71 9.58 12.22
CA TYR A 20 -14.75 8.71 11.54
C TYR A 20 -15.28 7.28 11.38
N GLY A 21 -15.83 6.69 12.44
CA GLY A 21 -16.36 5.33 12.43
C GLY A 21 -17.44 5.11 11.35
N ASN A 22 -18.40 6.04 11.29
CA ASN A 22 -19.44 6.04 10.25
C ASN A 22 -18.85 6.16 8.85
N PHE A 23 -17.88 7.06 8.66
CA PHE A 23 -17.21 7.24 7.37
C PHE A 23 -16.53 5.96 6.88
N ILE A 24 -15.70 5.30 7.70
CA ILE A 24 -15.02 4.07 7.29
C ILE A 24 -16.02 2.94 7.04
N ARG A 25 -17.08 2.82 7.87
CA ARG A 25 -18.14 1.83 7.64
C ARG A 25 -18.83 2.02 6.29
N LEU A 26 -19.13 3.26 5.90
CA LEU A 26 -19.76 3.55 4.60
C LEU A 26 -18.82 3.19 3.44
N VAL A 27 -17.54 3.53 3.55
CA VAL A 27 -16.53 3.13 2.55
C VAL A 27 -16.44 1.60 2.46
N GLN A 28 -16.34 0.90 3.59
CA GLN A 28 -16.31 -0.57 3.63
C GLN A 28 -17.56 -1.18 2.99
N GLN A 29 -18.75 -0.66 3.28
CA GLN A 29 -20.00 -1.14 2.69
C GLN A 29 -19.98 -1.07 1.17
N ASP A 30 -19.50 0.03 0.59
CA ASP A 30 -19.40 0.17 -0.87
C ASP A 30 -18.29 -0.71 -1.47
N VAL A 31 -17.13 -0.83 -0.81
CA VAL A 31 -16.06 -1.76 -1.22
C VAL A 31 -16.57 -3.20 -1.27
N ILE A 32 -17.33 -3.63 -0.25
CA ILE A 32 -17.83 -5.01 -0.15
C ILE A 32 -18.76 -5.38 -1.30
N ARG A 33 -19.43 -4.41 -1.94
CA ARG A 33 -20.25 -4.67 -3.14
C ARG A 33 -19.45 -5.17 -4.33
N TYR A 34 -18.13 -4.94 -4.33
CA TYR A 34 -17.19 -5.43 -5.34
C TYR A 34 -16.48 -6.71 -4.91
N CYS A 35 -16.65 -7.15 -3.65
CA CYS A 35 -16.06 -8.37 -3.16
C CYS A 35 -16.86 -9.61 -3.58
N ASP A 36 -16.18 -10.73 -3.67
CA ASP A 36 -16.79 -12.06 -3.62
C ASP A 36 -17.08 -12.39 -2.14
N ASP A 37 -18.36 -12.42 -1.77
CA ASP A 37 -18.85 -12.54 -0.40
C ASP A 37 -18.93 -14.00 0.09
N ARG A 38 -18.68 -15.01 -0.77
CA ARG A 38 -19.08 -16.40 -0.50
C ARG A 38 -18.07 -17.47 -0.92
N ARG A 39 -16.77 -17.23 -0.69
CA ARG A 39 -15.79 -18.31 -0.84
C ARG A 39 -15.92 -19.32 0.31
N PRO A 40 -16.18 -20.62 0.02
CA PRO A 40 -16.33 -21.64 1.07
C PRO A 40 -15.15 -21.64 2.03
N GLY A 41 -15.42 -21.63 3.33
CA GLY A 41 -14.40 -21.68 4.37
C GLY A 41 -13.73 -20.35 4.73
N ILE A 42 -14.05 -19.24 4.02
CA ILE A 42 -13.55 -17.89 4.29
C ILE A 42 -14.67 -17.04 4.92
N HIS A 43 -14.36 -16.30 5.98
CA HIS A 43 -15.34 -15.45 6.69
C HIS A 43 -15.37 -14.00 6.17
N GLN A 44 -14.24 -13.49 5.72
CA GLN A 44 -14.09 -12.13 5.22
C GLN A 44 -14.53 -12.00 3.75
N PRO A 45 -15.08 -10.85 3.34
CA PRO A 45 -15.19 -10.49 1.93
C PRO A 45 -13.83 -10.55 1.22
N VAL A 46 -13.83 -11.12 0.01
CA VAL A 46 -12.61 -11.28 -0.80
C VAL A 46 -12.63 -10.27 -1.93
N LEU A 47 -11.62 -9.39 -2.00
CA LEU A 47 -11.52 -8.39 -3.08
C LEU A 47 -11.49 -9.04 -4.47
N PRO A 48 -11.82 -8.29 -5.54
CA PRO A 48 -11.51 -8.69 -6.89
C PRO A 48 -10.03 -9.06 -7.04
N ARG A 49 -9.75 -9.92 -8.01
CA ARG A 49 -8.38 -10.29 -8.33
C ARG A 49 -7.57 -9.08 -8.78
N GLU A 50 -6.41 -8.89 -8.17
CA GLU A 50 -5.52 -7.77 -8.49
C GLU A 50 -5.08 -7.77 -9.96
N GLU A 51 -5.26 -6.64 -10.64
CA GLU A 51 -4.82 -6.42 -12.02
C GLU A 51 -3.45 -5.72 -12.08
N ASP A 52 -2.70 -5.89 -13.18
CA ASP A 52 -1.40 -5.20 -13.31
C ASP A 52 -1.62 -3.70 -13.57
N VAL A 53 -2.62 -3.38 -14.40
CA VAL A 53 -3.10 -2.01 -14.62
C VAL A 53 -4.48 -1.88 -13.97
N PRO A 54 -4.64 -1.06 -12.92
CA PRO A 54 -5.92 -0.89 -12.24
C PRO A 54 -6.99 -0.28 -13.15
N ARG A 55 -8.15 -0.94 -13.20
CA ARG A 55 -9.34 -0.45 -13.91
C ARG A 55 -10.38 0.19 -13.00
N HIS A 56 -10.46 -0.28 -11.76
CA HIS A 56 -11.49 0.09 -10.81
C HIS A 56 -10.91 0.82 -9.61
N TRP A 57 -11.51 1.97 -9.31
CA TRP A 57 -11.02 2.92 -8.33
C TRP A 57 -12.19 3.42 -7.50
N PHE A 58 -11.93 3.81 -6.27
CA PHE A 58 -12.83 4.69 -5.54
C PHE A 58 -12.05 5.89 -5.02
N HIS A 59 -12.78 6.98 -4.83
CA HIS A 59 -12.21 8.21 -4.32
C HIS A 59 -12.64 8.48 -2.89
N VAL A 60 -11.72 9.05 -2.11
CA VAL A 60 -12.01 9.63 -0.79
C VAL A 60 -11.62 11.10 -0.83
N VAL A 61 -12.58 11.99 -0.64
CA VAL A 61 -12.37 13.43 -0.55
C VAL A 61 -12.30 13.83 0.91
N LEU A 62 -11.12 14.18 1.39
CA LEU A 62 -10.92 14.74 2.72
C LEU A 62 -11.00 16.27 2.62
N ARG A 63 -11.80 16.88 3.49
CA ARG A 63 -12.03 18.34 3.52
C ARG A 63 -11.76 18.91 4.90
N THR A 64 -10.91 19.92 4.97
CA THR A 64 -10.83 20.84 6.10
C THR A 64 -11.67 22.08 5.80
N ALA A 65 -11.61 23.10 6.65
CA ALA A 65 -12.31 24.36 6.40
C ALA A 65 -11.77 25.09 5.16
N THR A 66 -10.48 24.92 4.84
CA THR A 66 -9.77 25.71 3.82
C THR A 66 -9.20 24.86 2.69
N SER A 67 -9.12 23.54 2.87
CA SER A 67 -8.37 22.65 1.99
C SER A 67 -9.15 21.40 1.64
N SER A 68 -8.82 20.81 0.49
CA SER A 68 -9.35 19.50 0.12
C SER A 68 -8.32 18.68 -0.63
N VAL A 69 -8.26 17.40 -0.26
CA VAL A 69 -7.45 16.37 -0.93
C VAL A 69 -8.39 15.25 -1.37
N THR A 70 -8.30 14.83 -2.63
CA THR A 70 -8.97 13.63 -3.13
C THR A 70 -7.94 12.53 -3.28
N LEU A 71 -8.17 11.39 -2.62
CA LEU A 71 -7.35 10.18 -2.69
C LEU A 71 -7.90 9.24 -3.76
N ALA A 72 -7.03 8.65 -4.58
CA ALA A 72 -7.37 7.59 -5.53
C ALA A 72 -6.88 6.24 -5.01
N ILE A 73 -7.83 5.37 -4.69
CA ILE A 73 -7.58 4.06 -4.08
C ILE A 73 -8.10 2.98 -5.02
N ARG A 74 -7.27 1.97 -5.29
CA ARG A 74 -7.66 0.83 -6.13
C ARG A 74 -8.66 -0.05 -5.40
N ILE A 75 -9.70 -0.53 -6.09
CA ILE A 75 -10.66 -1.45 -5.48
C ILE A 75 -10.05 -2.84 -5.27
N ASP A 76 -9.25 -3.33 -6.22
CA ASP A 76 -8.74 -4.71 -6.23
C ASP A 76 -7.69 -5.03 -5.15
N ASN A 77 -7.03 -4.03 -4.58
CA ASN A 77 -6.08 -4.22 -3.47
C ASN A 77 -6.15 -3.14 -2.39
N LEU A 78 -7.08 -2.17 -2.48
CA LEU A 78 -7.26 -1.08 -1.53
C LEU A 78 -6.03 -0.18 -1.35
N TYR A 79 -5.05 -0.22 -2.25
CA TYR A 79 -3.85 0.60 -2.15
C TYR A 79 -4.11 2.03 -2.63
N LEU A 80 -3.63 3.00 -1.85
CA LEU A 80 -3.53 4.38 -2.30
C LEU A 80 -2.50 4.45 -3.42
N VAL A 81 -2.89 4.96 -4.58
CA VAL A 81 -1.98 5.17 -5.70
C VAL A 81 -1.53 6.62 -5.78
N GLY A 82 -2.44 7.54 -5.49
CA GLY A 82 -2.18 8.95 -5.65
C GLY A 82 -3.26 9.82 -5.05
N PHE A 83 -3.06 11.12 -5.19
CA PHE A 83 -4.01 12.12 -4.74
C PHE A 83 -4.02 13.31 -5.67
N THR A 84 -5.08 14.11 -5.59
CA THR A 84 -5.13 15.43 -6.19
C THR A 84 -5.61 16.44 -5.17
N THR A 85 -5.24 17.69 -5.39
CA THR A 85 -5.71 18.82 -4.61
C THR A 85 -6.45 19.75 -5.57
N SER A 86 -7.50 20.39 -5.09
CA SER A 86 -8.22 21.41 -5.84
C SER A 86 -8.06 22.72 -5.07
N PRO A 87 -7.14 23.61 -5.47
CA PRO A 87 -7.08 24.94 -4.92
C PRO A 87 -8.45 25.63 -5.09
N PRO A 88 -8.91 26.42 -4.11
CA PRO A 88 -10.11 27.22 -4.26
C PRO A 88 -10.06 28.06 -5.56
N GLY A 89 -11.09 27.95 -6.40
CA GLY A 89 -11.20 28.69 -7.67
C GLY A 89 -10.45 28.10 -8.87
N SER A 90 -9.73 26.97 -8.71
CA SER A 90 -9.06 26.29 -9.83
C SER A 90 -9.98 25.25 -10.51
N THR A 91 -10.03 25.27 -11.84
CA THR A 91 -10.66 24.21 -12.66
C THR A 91 -9.67 23.13 -13.07
N THR A 92 -8.36 23.38 -12.96
CA THR A 92 -7.32 22.41 -13.25
C THR A 92 -6.90 21.65 -11.99
N ARG A 93 -6.88 20.32 -12.10
CA ARG A 93 -6.44 19.40 -11.06
C ARG A 93 -5.17 18.69 -11.51
N THR A 94 -4.12 18.81 -10.71
CA THR A 94 -2.91 18.01 -10.90
C THR A 94 -3.04 16.76 -10.04
N TRP A 95 -2.94 15.59 -10.65
CA TRP A 95 -2.82 14.33 -9.94
C TRP A 95 -1.35 14.05 -9.62
N TRP A 96 -1.10 13.57 -8.41
CA TRP A 96 0.19 13.13 -7.93
C TRP A 96 0.10 11.66 -7.60
N GLU A 97 1.04 10.85 -8.08
CA GLU A 97 1.06 9.41 -7.82
C GLU A 97 2.39 8.93 -7.25
N PHE A 98 2.34 7.87 -6.45
CA PHE A 98 3.54 7.19 -5.99
C PHE A 98 4.30 6.58 -7.16
N ASN A 99 5.62 6.54 -7.06
CA ASN A 99 6.45 5.79 -7.99
C ASN A 99 6.09 4.30 -7.90
N ASN A 100 6.05 3.63 -9.05
CA ASN A 100 5.91 2.18 -9.14
C ASN A 100 7.09 1.56 -9.89
N SER A 101 7.25 0.23 -9.76
CA SER A 101 8.38 -0.52 -10.33
C SER A 101 8.46 -0.47 -11.84
N ASP A 102 7.31 -0.29 -12.49
CA ASP A 102 7.18 -0.37 -13.94
C ASP A 102 7.39 1.01 -14.60
N GLY A 103 7.45 2.08 -13.80
CA GLY A 103 7.59 3.45 -14.29
C GLY A 103 6.40 3.93 -15.12
N ILE A 104 5.24 3.28 -14.99
CA ILE A 104 4.03 3.58 -15.77
C ILE A 104 3.07 4.41 -14.94
N HIS A 105 2.43 5.41 -15.55
CA HIS A 105 1.39 6.16 -14.85
C HIS A 105 0.11 5.34 -14.73
N PHE A 106 -0.34 5.06 -13.51
CA PHE A 106 -1.67 4.47 -13.30
C PHE A 106 -2.79 5.50 -13.38
N ILE A 107 -2.51 6.75 -13.01
CA ILE A 107 -3.45 7.86 -13.13
C ILE A 107 -3.05 8.69 -14.35
N ASN A 108 -3.89 8.70 -15.38
CA ASN A 108 -3.54 9.38 -16.63
C ASN A 108 -3.27 10.87 -16.40
N GLY A 109 -2.14 11.38 -16.90
CA GLY A 109 -1.73 12.78 -16.75
C GLY A 109 -1.24 13.16 -15.34
N SER A 110 -1.00 12.18 -14.46
CA SER A 110 -0.43 12.44 -13.13
C SER A 110 1.07 12.77 -13.19
N LYS A 111 1.60 13.22 -12.05
CA LYS A 111 3.03 13.43 -11.81
C LYS A 111 3.51 12.48 -10.71
N PHE A 112 4.70 11.90 -10.89
CA PHE A 112 5.31 11.08 -9.85
C PHE A 112 5.75 11.92 -8.66
N LEU A 113 5.54 11.39 -7.46
CA LEU A 113 5.93 12.00 -6.19
C LEU A 113 7.45 11.91 -5.93
N GLY A 114 8.18 11.07 -6.66
CA GLY A 114 9.61 10.81 -6.45
C GLY A 114 9.90 9.73 -5.40
N PHE A 115 8.87 9.08 -4.86
CA PHE A 115 8.98 7.98 -3.90
C PHE A 115 7.80 7.01 -4.00
N GLY A 116 8.00 5.77 -3.57
CA GLY A 116 6.97 4.72 -3.57
C GLY A 116 5.95 4.85 -2.43
N GLY A 117 4.86 4.11 -2.54
CA GLY A 117 3.77 4.08 -1.54
C GLY A 117 3.91 3.00 -0.47
N ALA A 118 4.96 2.16 -0.53
CA ALA A 118 5.17 1.13 0.47
C ALA A 118 5.60 1.75 1.81
N TYR A 119 5.29 1.10 2.93
CA TYR A 119 5.68 1.62 4.25
C TYR A 119 7.18 1.83 4.43
N GLY A 120 8.02 1.03 3.77
CA GLY A 120 9.47 1.24 3.73
C GLY A 120 9.84 2.60 3.15
N ASP A 121 9.08 3.10 2.17
CA ASP A 121 9.30 4.37 1.51
C ASP A 121 8.71 5.56 2.28
N ILE A 122 7.48 5.41 2.83
CA ILE A 122 6.72 6.53 3.43
C ILE A 122 6.87 6.67 4.95
N VAL A 123 7.21 5.59 5.66
CA VAL A 123 7.54 5.63 7.10
C VAL A 123 9.05 5.48 7.32
N GLY A 124 9.73 4.79 6.40
CA GLY A 124 11.16 4.50 6.48
C GLY A 124 11.41 3.09 7.00
N HIS A 125 12.40 2.39 6.44
CA HIS A 125 12.73 1.00 6.78
C HIS A 125 13.06 0.74 8.25
N ARG A 126 13.47 1.78 8.99
CA ARG A 126 13.85 1.69 10.42
C ARG A 126 12.74 2.12 11.37
N LYS A 127 11.63 2.66 10.86
CA LYS A 127 10.52 3.16 11.68
C LYS A 127 9.37 2.16 11.64
N GLU A 128 8.85 1.87 12.82
CA GLU A 128 7.68 1.03 13.00
C GLU A 128 6.41 1.87 12.88
N LEU A 129 5.30 1.24 12.47
CA LEU A 129 4.04 1.95 12.23
C LEU A 129 3.38 2.47 13.52
N ASP A 130 3.76 1.91 14.67
CA ASP A 130 3.34 2.37 16.01
C ASP A 130 3.83 3.78 16.34
N ALA A 131 4.93 4.23 15.73
CA ALA A 131 5.45 5.58 15.93
C ALA A 131 4.66 6.67 15.16
N VAL A 132 3.70 6.31 14.31
CA VAL A 132 2.90 7.28 13.56
C VAL A 132 1.73 7.76 14.43
N THR A 133 1.73 9.04 14.79
CA THR A 133 0.60 9.68 15.47
C THR A 133 -0.54 9.95 14.50
N LEU A 134 -1.74 9.51 14.88
CA LEU A 134 -2.99 9.56 14.14
C LEU A 134 -4.01 10.39 14.95
N GLY A 135 -5.14 10.72 14.32
CA GLY A 135 -6.23 11.48 14.94
C GLY A 135 -6.73 12.60 14.03
N ARG A 136 -7.79 13.28 14.47
CA ARG A 136 -8.47 14.33 13.70
C ARG A 136 -7.53 15.48 13.34
N ALA A 137 -6.77 15.98 14.32
CA ALA A 137 -5.79 17.06 14.10
C ALA A 137 -4.70 16.64 13.10
N GLU A 138 -4.26 15.38 13.16
CA GLU A 138 -3.23 14.86 12.28
C GLU A 138 -3.73 14.64 10.85
N MET A 139 -4.99 14.21 10.70
CA MET A 139 -5.66 14.15 9.40
C MET A 139 -5.80 15.55 8.81
N ALA A 140 -6.27 16.53 9.59
CA ALA A 140 -6.42 17.92 9.14
C ALA A 140 -5.07 18.49 8.67
N SER A 141 -4.04 18.34 9.51
CA SER A 141 -2.68 18.80 9.19
C SER A 141 -2.12 18.12 7.93
N ALA A 142 -2.43 16.85 7.67
CA ALA A 142 -2.04 16.17 6.44
C ALA A 142 -2.77 16.74 5.21
N VAL A 143 -4.07 16.98 5.31
CA VAL A 143 -4.88 17.55 4.22
C VAL A 143 -4.42 18.95 3.87
N ASP A 144 -4.25 19.81 4.87
CA ASP A 144 -3.82 21.20 4.68
C ASP A 144 -2.41 21.27 4.07
N PHE A 145 -1.46 20.48 4.61
CA PHE A 145 -0.10 20.42 4.08
C PHE A 145 -0.06 19.98 2.62
N LEU A 146 -0.78 18.90 2.27
CA LEU A 146 -0.80 18.40 0.89
C LEU A 146 -1.47 19.43 -0.04
N ALA A 147 -2.58 20.04 0.36
CA ALA A 147 -3.25 21.07 -0.43
C ALA A 147 -2.37 22.29 -0.70
N GLU A 148 -1.67 22.79 0.32
CA GLU A 148 -0.79 23.95 0.20
C GLU A 148 0.44 23.67 -0.69
N ASN A 149 1.03 22.48 -0.54
CA ASN A 149 2.32 22.17 -1.16
C ASN A 149 2.19 21.52 -2.54
N TYR A 150 1.08 20.84 -2.81
CA TYR A 150 0.83 20.15 -4.08
C TYR A 150 -0.30 20.77 -4.90
N GLY A 151 -0.93 21.84 -4.39
CA GLY A 151 -1.87 22.69 -5.12
C GLY A 151 -1.18 23.76 -5.97
N GLY A 152 -1.81 24.11 -7.10
CA GLY A 152 -1.46 25.31 -7.87
C GLY A 152 -0.05 25.35 -8.46
N GLY A 153 0.58 24.21 -8.72
CA GLY A 153 1.92 24.13 -9.34
C GLY A 153 3.12 24.36 -8.40
N ARG A 154 2.90 24.61 -7.10
CA ARG A 154 3.96 24.90 -6.12
C ARG A 154 4.93 23.74 -5.88
N ALA A 155 4.50 22.49 -6.13
CA ALA A 155 5.33 21.32 -5.92
C ALA A 155 6.56 21.24 -6.83
N GLU A 156 6.54 21.89 -8.00
CA GLU A 156 7.67 21.88 -8.95
C GLU A 156 8.86 22.73 -8.48
N GLN A 157 8.62 23.66 -7.54
CA GLN A 157 9.66 24.55 -7.01
C GLN A 157 10.44 23.94 -5.83
N ARG A 158 10.14 22.70 -5.42
CA ARG A 158 10.89 22.04 -4.35
C ARG A 158 12.29 21.68 -4.83
N GLN A 159 13.28 22.34 -4.23
CA GLN A 159 14.69 22.03 -4.38
C GLN A 159 14.94 20.56 -3.97
N GLN A 160 15.59 19.82 -4.86
CA GLN A 160 15.94 18.41 -4.69
C GLN A 160 16.98 18.28 -3.56
N GLY A 161 16.52 18.01 -2.35
CA GLY A 161 17.35 17.65 -1.19
C GLY A 161 16.77 16.43 -0.48
N ALA A 162 17.62 15.63 0.17
CA ALA A 162 17.22 14.37 0.82
C ALA A 162 16.07 14.53 1.84
N ASP A 163 15.95 15.70 2.48
CA ASP A 163 14.92 16.01 3.47
C ASP A 163 13.58 16.50 2.88
N SER A 164 13.54 16.86 1.58
CA SER A 164 12.36 17.46 0.93
C SER A 164 11.13 16.55 0.89
N TYR A 165 11.33 15.22 1.01
CA TYR A 165 10.26 14.22 0.97
C TYR A 165 9.80 13.75 2.34
N ALA A 166 10.48 14.11 3.44
CA ALA A 166 10.16 13.59 4.77
C ALA A 166 8.74 13.96 5.22
N MET A 167 8.34 15.21 5.03
CA MET A 167 7.00 15.69 5.40
C MET A 167 5.89 15.11 4.51
N PRO A 168 5.97 15.13 3.17
CA PRO A 168 5.00 14.45 2.31
C PRO A 168 4.80 12.98 2.66
N LYS A 169 5.91 12.24 2.85
CA LYS A 169 5.90 10.83 3.25
C LYS A 169 5.16 10.62 4.57
N SER A 170 5.46 11.43 5.59
CA SER A 170 4.79 11.38 6.88
C SER A 170 3.29 11.68 6.79
N LYS A 171 2.89 12.71 6.03
CA LYS A 171 1.47 13.07 5.86
C LYS A 171 0.70 12.00 5.10
N LEU A 172 1.27 11.46 4.04
CA LEU A 172 0.66 10.35 3.29
C LEU A 172 0.56 9.08 4.12
N ALA A 173 1.57 8.75 4.94
CA ALA A 173 1.51 7.60 5.85
C ALA A 173 0.31 7.69 6.80
N LYS A 174 0.05 8.88 7.38
CA LYS A 174 -1.11 9.13 8.24
C LYS A 174 -2.43 8.88 7.51
N LEU A 175 -2.57 9.40 6.29
CA LEU A 175 -3.79 9.20 5.49
C LEU A 175 -3.97 7.76 5.03
N VAL A 176 -2.90 7.07 4.64
CA VAL A 176 -2.94 5.64 4.29
C VAL A 176 -3.41 4.81 5.48
N ILE A 177 -2.86 5.04 6.67
CA ILE A 177 -3.26 4.32 7.88
C ILE A 177 -4.72 4.59 8.24
N MET A 178 -5.11 5.86 8.34
CA MET A 178 -6.48 6.21 8.76
C MET A 178 -7.54 5.86 7.73
N VAL A 179 -7.24 5.83 6.43
CA VAL A 179 -8.23 5.54 5.39
C VAL A 179 -8.10 4.11 4.89
N CYS A 180 -6.97 3.75 4.29
CA CYS A 180 -6.80 2.45 3.63
C CYS A 180 -6.75 1.32 4.64
N GLU A 181 -5.96 1.46 5.71
CA GLU A 181 -5.86 0.40 6.73
C GLU A 181 -7.10 0.34 7.62
N GLY A 182 -7.76 1.48 7.86
CA GLY A 182 -9.09 1.50 8.49
C GLY A 182 -10.12 0.68 7.71
N VAL A 183 -10.09 0.73 6.38
CA VAL A 183 -10.96 -0.12 5.55
C VAL A 183 -10.55 -1.60 5.63
N ARG A 184 -9.25 -1.92 5.69
CA ARG A 184 -8.74 -3.31 5.67
C ARG A 184 -8.83 -4.03 7.02
N PHE A 185 -8.72 -3.32 8.14
CA PHE A 185 -8.54 -3.91 9.47
C PHE A 185 -9.54 -3.37 10.49
N HIS A 186 -10.25 -4.27 11.15
CA HIS A 186 -11.12 -3.93 12.29
C HIS A 186 -10.33 -3.35 13.46
N THR A 187 -9.10 -3.83 13.70
CA THR A 187 -8.25 -3.34 14.78
C THR A 187 -7.79 -1.89 14.53
N VAL A 188 -7.35 -1.58 13.31
CA VAL A 188 -6.96 -0.21 12.95
C VAL A 188 -8.15 0.73 12.96
N TYR A 189 -9.26 0.32 12.34
CA TYR A 189 -10.54 1.04 12.40
C TYR A 189 -10.92 1.37 13.85
N GLY A 190 -11.01 0.35 14.72
CA GLY A 190 -11.47 0.52 16.10
C GLY A 190 -10.52 1.37 16.93
N ARG A 191 -9.20 1.27 16.69
CA ARG A 191 -8.19 2.12 17.33
C ARG A 191 -8.38 3.58 16.95
N VAL A 192 -8.43 3.87 15.65
CA VAL A 192 -8.53 5.24 15.16
C VAL A 192 -9.86 5.84 15.54
N ASP A 193 -10.97 5.12 15.42
CA ASP A 193 -12.30 5.60 15.78
C ASP A 193 -12.39 5.99 17.26
N LYS A 194 -11.91 5.10 18.14
CA LYS A 194 -11.91 5.36 19.60
C LYS A 194 -11.11 6.60 19.99
N GLU A 195 -9.97 6.79 19.34
CA GLU A 195 -9.00 7.84 19.72
C GLU A 195 -9.02 9.03 18.74
N PHE A 196 -10.00 9.12 17.84
CA PHE A 196 -9.98 10.08 16.73
C PHE A 196 -9.98 11.53 17.22
N GLU A 197 -10.74 11.80 18.28
CA GLU A 197 -10.82 13.13 18.91
C GLU A 197 -9.66 13.44 19.84
N HIS A 198 -8.83 12.45 20.16
CA HIS A 198 -7.72 12.63 21.09
C HIS A 198 -6.52 13.28 20.39
N THR A 199 -5.65 13.90 21.18
CA THR A 199 -4.49 14.65 20.68
C THR A 199 -3.42 13.74 20.05
N ALA A 200 -3.37 12.47 20.45
CA ALA A 200 -2.46 11.49 19.88
C ALA A 200 -3.05 10.08 19.95
N ALA A 201 -3.31 9.48 18.79
CA ALA A 201 -3.60 8.07 18.67
C ALA A 201 -2.38 7.36 18.03
N ASN A 202 -1.90 6.29 18.64
CA ASN A 202 -0.83 5.47 18.10
C ASN A 202 -1.30 4.02 18.00
N MET A 203 -0.90 3.34 16.93
CA MET A 203 -1.07 1.89 16.86
C MET A 203 -0.13 1.22 17.85
N SER A 204 -0.49 0.03 18.31
CA SER A 204 0.44 -0.86 19.00
C SER A 204 1.42 -1.49 18.00
N LYS A 205 2.54 -2.01 18.51
CA LYS A 205 3.50 -2.79 17.69
C LYS A 205 2.86 -3.98 16.99
N VAL A 206 1.92 -4.66 17.65
CA VAL A 206 1.23 -5.82 17.09
C VAL A 206 0.32 -5.38 15.94
N GLU A 207 -0.48 -4.33 16.13
CA GLU A 207 -1.31 -3.75 15.06
C GLU A 207 -0.44 -3.32 13.86
N GLY A 208 0.70 -2.66 14.11
CA GLY A 208 1.64 -2.29 13.05
C GLY A 208 2.19 -3.49 12.27
N LYS A 209 2.53 -4.59 12.95
CA LYS A 209 2.95 -5.83 12.27
C LYS A 209 1.82 -6.46 11.46
N GLN A 210 0.61 -6.51 12.00
CA GLN A 210 -0.58 -7.03 11.30
C GLN A 210 -0.81 -6.27 9.98
N VAL A 211 -0.73 -4.95 10.02
CA VAL A 211 -0.88 -4.08 8.83
C VAL A 211 0.15 -4.41 7.75
N ARG A 212 1.43 -4.56 8.12
CA ARG A 212 2.50 -4.93 7.17
C ARG A 212 2.30 -6.30 6.54
N GLU A 213 1.60 -7.19 7.23
CA GLU A 213 1.41 -8.59 6.85
C GLU A 213 0.05 -8.86 6.19
N TRP A 214 -0.71 -7.83 5.81
CA TRP A 214 -2.05 -7.99 5.23
C TRP A 214 -2.12 -9.00 4.08
N GLU A 215 -1.19 -8.96 3.13
CA GLU A 215 -1.13 -9.91 2.01
C GLU A 215 -0.85 -11.34 2.52
N LYS A 216 0.09 -11.48 3.47
CA LYS A 216 0.39 -12.79 4.10
C LYS A 216 -0.83 -13.33 4.83
N ILE A 217 -1.51 -12.52 5.64
CA ILE A 217 -2.73 -12.91 6.35
C ILE A 217 -3.82 -13.32 5.35
N SER A 218 -4.05 -12.51 4.30
CA SER A 218 -5.03 -12.81 3.24
C SER A 218 -4.75 -14.17 2.58
N ARG A 219 -3.48 -14.48 2.30
CA ARG A 219 -3.07 -15.79 1.77
C ARG A 219 -3.31 -16.92 2.76
N ARG A 220 -2.94 -16.76 4.04
CA ARG A 220 -3.15 -17.80 5.06
C ARG A 220 -4.62 -18.08 5.34
N VAL A 221 -5.50 -17.07 5.24
CA VAL A 221 -6.96 -17.26 5.33
C VAL A 221 -7.47 -18.20 4.22
N ARG A 222 -6.97 -18.05 2.99
CA ARG A 222 -7.28 -19.00 1.90
C ARG A 222 -6.72 -20.39 2.17
N GLU A 223 -5.52 -20.50 2.73
CA GLU A 223 -4.94 -21.80 3.09
C GLU A 223 -5.76 -22.50 4.18
N TRP A 224 -6.28 -21.76 5.18
CA TRP A 224 -7.21 -22.31 6.19
C TRP A 224 -8.55 -22.76 5.61
N ALA A 225 -9.03 -22.11 4.55
CA ALA A 225 -10.24 -22.55 3.86
C ALA A 225 -10.06 -23.94 3.22
N ALA A 226 -8.85 -24.24 2.71
CA ALA A 226 -8.50 -25.55 2.15
C ALA A 226 -8.07 -26.57 3.22
N ASN A 227 -7.37 -26.11 4.27
CA ASN A 227 -6.89 -26.93 5.38
C ASN A 227 -7.11 -26.21 6.73
N PRO A 228 -8.26 -26.45 7.38
CA PRO A 228 -8.63 -25.76 8.63
C PRO A 228 -7.67 -26.00 9.81
N THR A 229 -6.83 -27.03 9.76
CA THR A 229 -5.89 -27.38 10.84
C THR A 229 -4.46 -26.88 10.60
N ALA A 230 -4.21 -26.20 9.47
CA ALA A 230 -2.92 -25.62 9.17
C ALA A 230 -2.44 -24.68 10.29
N LYS A 231 -1.13 -24.71 10.57
CA LYS A 231 -0.48 -23.88 11.59
C LYS A 231 0.49 -22.93 10.93
N PHE A 232 0.44 -21.67 11.34
CA PHE A 232 1.30 -20.60 10.85
C PHE A 232 1.95 -19.90 12.05
N PRO A 233 3.04 -20.44 12.61
CA PRO A 233 3.70 -19.87 13.79
C PRO A 233 4.03 -18.38 13.65
N GLU A 234 4.36 -17.93 12.44
CA GLU A 234 4.65 -16.53 12.15
C GLU A 234 3.44 -15.59 12.33
N LEU A 235 2.22 -16.12 12.21
CA LEU A 235 0.99 -15.36 12.47
C LEU A 235 0.59 -15.41 13.95
N GLU A 236 0.95 -16.46 14.67
CA GLU A 236 0.72 -16.55 16.12
C GLU A 236 1.47 -15.45 16.88
N GLU A 237 2.69 -15.08 16.43
CA GLU A 237 3.48 -13.98 16.96
C GLU A 237 2.79 -12.60 16.87
N ILE A 238 1.81 -12.46 15.97
CA ILE A 238 1.00 -11.25 15.79
C ILE A 238 -0.45 -11.46 16.23
N GLY A 239 -0.71 -12.50 17.03
CA GLY A 239 -2.00 -12.76 17.65
C GLY A 239 -3.03 -13.42 16.74
N ILE A 240 -2.62 -14.09 15.65
CA ILE A 240 -3.52 -14.76 14.71
C ILE A 240 -3.21 -16.27 14.70
N LYS A 241 -4.00 -17.05 15.43
CA LYS A 241 -3.78 -18.51 15.57
C LYS A 241 -4.61 -19.33 14.59
N ASP A 242 -5.73 -18.77 14.14
CA ASP A 242 -6.66 -19.41 13.23
C ASP A 242 -7.41 -18.38 12.37
N LYS A 243 -8.30 -18.89 11.50
CA LYS A 243 -9.13 -18.05 10.64
C LYS A 243 -10.12 -17.15 11.40
N ASN A 244 -10.53 -17.52 12.61
CA ASN A 244 -11.45 -16.71 13.42
C ASN A 244 -10.72 -15.52 14.02
N ASP A 245 -9.49 -15.70 14.50
CA ASP A 245 -8.61 -14.60 14.89
C ASP A 245 -8.39 -13.65 13.71
N ALA A 246 -8.07 -14.20 12.53
CA ALA A 246 -7.90 -13.39 11.33
C ALA A 246 -9.17 -12.59 10.99
N ALA A 247 -10.37 -13.17 11.16
CA ALA A 247 -11.65 -12.49 10.90
C ALA A 247 -11.99 -11.41 11.94
N ARG A 248 -11.47 -11.53 13.17
CA ARG A 248 -11.59 -10.47 14.19
C ARG A 248 -10.67 -9.28 13.92
N ILE A 249 -9.57 -9.50 13.18
CA ILE A 249 -8.54 -8.50 12.94
C ILE A 249 -8.68 -7.84 11.57
N VAL A 250 -8.86 -8.65 10.53
CA VAL A 250 -8.94 -8.22 9.13
C VAL A 250 -10.38 -8.18 8.68
N ALA A 251 -10.82 -7.01 8.19
CA ALA A 251 -12.16 -6.79 7.69
C ALA A 251 -12.34 -7.30 6.26
N ILE A 252 -11.35 -7.11 5.40
CA ILE A 252 -11.40 -7.45 3.98
C ILE A 252 -10.05 -8.06 3.56
N ILE A 253 -10.06 -9.17 2.81
CA ILE A 253 -8.84 -9.85 2.37
C ILE A 253 -8.57 -9.65 0.87
N LYS A 254 -7.28 -9.56 0.52
CA LYS A 254 -6.80 -9.37 -0.85
C LYS A 254 -6.86 -10.65 -1.66
N ASP A 255 -7.38 -10.64 -2.89
CA ASP A 255 -7.24 -11.75 -3.85
C ASP A 255 -5.99 -11.60 -4.72
N GLU A 256 -4.92 -12.24 -4.30
CA GLU A 256 -3.64 -12.21 -5.01
C GLU A 256 -3.69 -13.03 -6.29
N LYS A 257 -3.00 -12.53 -7.33
CA LYS A 257 -2.59 -13.39 -8.43
C LYS A 257 -1.76 -14.56 -7.89
N PRO A 258 -1.97 -15.80 -8.36
CA PRO A 258 -1.05 -16.89 -8.08
C PRO A 258 0.36 -16.43 -8.44
N ARG A 259 1.30 -16.52 -7.49
CA ARG A 259 2.70 -16.22 -7.79
C ARG A 259 3.09 -17.04 -9.01
N ARG A 260 3.57 -16.40 -10.08
CA ARG A 260 4.27 -17.11 -11.16
C ARG A 260 5.34 -17.94 -10.45
N GLN A 261 5.18 -19.27 -10.42
CA GLN A 261 6.27 -20.15 -10.02
C GLN A 261 7.42 -19.79 -10.96
N LYS A 262 8.49 -19.20 -10.42
CA LYS A 262 9.70 -19.02 -11.21
C LYS A 262 10.06 -20.43 -11.69
N PRO A 263 10.19 -20.69 -13.00
CA PRO A 263 10.60 -21.99 -13.47
C PRO A 263 11.87 -22.40 -12.72
N VAL A 264 11.90 -23.60 -12.17
CA VAL A 264 12.99 -24.15 -11.33
C VAL A 264 14.32 -24.29 -12.13
N TYR A 265 14.40 -23.76 -13.34
CA TYR A 265 15.56 -23.86 -14.23
C TYR A 265 16.76 -22.96 -13.87
N LYS A 266 16.67 -22.07 -12.86
CA LYS A 266 17.74 -21.09 -12.59
C LYS A 266 18.77 -21.44 -11.50
N TYR A 267 18.75 -22.63 -10.92
CA TYR A 267 19.79 -23.07 -9.96
C TYR A 267 20.70 -24.21 -10.43
N ARG A 268 20.47 -24.80 -11.62
CA ARG A 268 21.37 -25.85 -12.16
C ARG A 268 22.52 -25.29 -13.03
N LEU A 269 22.38 -24.09 -13.59
CA LEU A 269 23.41 -23.48 -14.44
C LEU A 269 24.56 -22.79 -13.68
N VAL A 270 24.39 -22.46 -12.40
CA VAL A 270 25.46 -21.84 -11.60
C VAL A 270 26.53 -22.86 -11.17
N ARG A 271 26.19 -24.15 -11.05
CA ARG A 271 27.19 -25.22 -10.84
C ARG A 271 27.94 -25.60 -12.11
N LEU A 272 27.27 -25.64 -13.26
CA LEU A 272 27.92 -25.94 -14.54
C LEU A 272 28.81 -24.78 -15.03
N GLY A 273 28.40 -23.52 -14.83
CA GLY A 273 29.20 -22.36 -15.24
C GLY A 273 30.51 -22.19 -14.45
N LYS A 274 30.57 -22.65 -13.18
CA LYS A 274 31.83 -22.67 -12.40
C LYS A 274 32.76 -23.81 -12.84
N GLN A 275 32.20 -24.95 -13.27
CA GLN A 275 32.99 -26.09 -13.75
C GLN A 275 33.60 -25.80 -15.15
N PHE A 276 32.87 -25.13 -16.04
CA PHE A 276 33.38 -24.74 -17.36
C PHE A 276 34.42 -23.62 -17.34
N LYS A 277 34.33 -22.65 -16.42
CA LYS A 277 35.37 -21.60 -16.27
C LYS A 277 36.71 -22.16 -15.78
N GLY A 278 36.70 -23.22 -14.98
CA GLY A 278 37.93 -23.91 -14.54
C GLY A 278 38.63 -24.63 -15.69
N ILE A 279 37.86 -25.29 -16.57
CA ILE A 279 38.40 -26.03 -17.73
C ILE A 279 38.99 -25.07 -18.77
N TRP A 280 38.35 -23.93 -19.03
CA TRP A 280 38.85 -22.95 -20.00
C TRP A 280 40.10 -22.19 -19.53
N LYS A 281 40.28 -22.02 -18.21
CA LYS A 281 41.51 -21.44 -17.65
C LYS A 281 42.68 -22.42 -17.74
N GLY A 282 42.46 -23.69 -17.44
CA GLY A 282 43.49 -24.73 -17.55
C GLY A 282 43.98 -24.98 -18.99
N MET A 283 43.12 -24.81 -20.01
CA MET A 283 43.55 -24.94 -21.42
C MET A 283 44.40 -23.76 -21.90
N LYS A 284 44.17 -22.53 -21.41
CA LYS A 284 45.01 -21.37 -21.75
C LYS A 284 46.42 -21.47 -21.13
N ASP A 285 46.51 -21.96 -19.90
CA ASP A 285 47.79 -22.11 -19.20
C ASP A 285 48.68 -23.20 -19.88
N ILE A 286 48.07 -24.22 -20.49
CA ILE A 286 48.79 -25.27 -21.26
C ILE A 286 49.31 -24.74 -22.60
N ASP A 287 48.53 -23.91 -23.30
CA ASP A 287 48.95 -23.28 -24.56
C ASP A 287 50.07 -22.24 -24.36
N GLU A 288 50.07 -21.53 -23.23
CA GLU A 288 51.18 -20.62 -22.87
C GLU A 288 52.45 -21.38 -22.43
N MET A 289 52.32 -22.50 -21.70
CA MET A 289 53.47 -23.34 -21.35
C MET A 289 54.16 -23.98 -22.58
N ASN A 290 53.41 -24.31 -23.62
CA ASN A 290 53.96 -24.91 -24.85
C ASN A 290 54.62 -23.91 -25.79
N ARG A 291 54.30 -22.60 -25.68
CA ARG A 291 54.99 -21.53 -26.44
C ARG A 291 56.29 -21.06 -25.81
N ALA A 292 56.55 -21.39 -24.55
CA ALA A 292 57.78 -21.03 -23.84
C ALA A 292 58.91 -22.08 -23.97
N LYS A 293 58.73 -23.12 -24.81
CA LYS A 293 59.70 -24.21 -25.02
C LYS A 293 60.15 -24.37 -26.49
N ILE A 294 60.04 -23.32 -27.31
CA ILE A 294 60.66 -23.23 -28.64
C ILE A 294 61.64 -22.07 -28.63
#